data_AF-A0A101FFE0-F1
#
_entry.id   AF-A0A101FFE0-F1
#
_cell.length_a   1.000
_cell.length_b   1.000
_cell.length_c   1.000
_cell.angle_alpha   90.00
_cell.angle_beta   90.00
_cell.angle_gamma   90.00
#
_symmetry.space_group_name_H-M   'P 1'
#
loop_
_entity.id
_entity.type
_entity.pdbx_description
1 polymer ?
#
loop_
_entity_poly.entity_id
_entity_poly.type
_entity_poly.pdbx_seq_one_letter_code
_entity_poly.pdbx_strand_id
1 'polypeptide(L)'
;LTSAITLLSEGVQQFPQLTAIEEFRLLVNSLTAIARSPLTATSPVFLEKTANALSNFLKDVNPPSQEEGNIIIHYAVSSTLMAANQIQVTGKGCYHCELHAGNSVRVDGIFRGGKILAGGDVYIGTLGARGTPTSVATTEGSITAGYVFEGSLIRIGKFSYKFEKDEEKVVLTLDPTENRINKTYW
;
A
#
# COMPACT_ATOMS: atom_id res chain seq x y z
N LEU A 1 27.28 -26.42 -12.37
CA LEU A 1 26.33 -26.00 -13.41
C LEU A 1 25.17 -26.97 -13.54
N THR A 2 25.43 -28.28 -13.69
CA THR A 2 24.38 -29.32 -13.70
C THR A 2 23.45 -29.23 -12.49
N SER A 3 23.99 -29.10 -11.27
CA SER A 3 23.19 -28.93 -10.05
C SER A 3 22.35 -27.65 -10.02
N ALA A 4 22.83 -26.55 -10.62
CA ALA A 4 22.07 -25.30 -10.70
C ALA A 4 20.91 -25.41 -11.71
N ILE A 5 21.11 -26.13 -12.80
CA ILE A 5 20.04 -26.43 -13.78
C ILE A 5 18.98 -27.34 -13.16
N THR A 6 19.40 -28.36 -12.39
CA THR A 6 18.46 -29.22 -11.66
C THR A 6 17.63 -28.43 -10.66
N LEU A 7 18.27 -27.59 -9.83
CA LEU A 7 17.57 -26.72 -8.87
C LEU A 7 16.60 -25.74 -9.55
N LEU A 8 17.00 -25.15 -10.69
CA LEU A 8 16.11 -24.28 -11.46
C LEU A 8 14.93 -25.07 -12.05
N SER A 9 15.15 -26.29 -12.55
CA SER A 9 14.08 -27.13 -13.09
C SER A 9 13.08 -27.58 -12.03
N GLU A 10 13.55 -27.87 -10.81
CA GLU A 10 12.71 -28.19 -9.66
C GLU A 10 11.91 -26.97 -9.18
N GLY A 11 12.54 -25.78 -9.14
CA GLY A 11 11.85 -24.53 -8.80
C GLY A 11 10.75 -24.14 -9.81
N VAL A 12 10.96 -24.41 -11.10
CA VAL A 12 9.96 -24.20 -12.16
C VAL A 12 8.73 -25.09 -11.99
N GLN A 13 8.90 -26.32 -11.48
CA GLN A 13 7.77 -27.20 -11.20
C GLN A 13 6.89 -26.65 -10.07
N GLN A 14 7.48 -25.96 -9.10
CA GLN A 14 6.74 -25.31 -8.01
C GLN A 14 6.03 -24.02 -8.43
N PHE A 15 6.54 -23.32 -9.45
CA PHE A 15 5.96 -22.07 -9.95
C PHE A 15 5.86 -22.07 -11.48
N PRO A 16 4.84 -22.76 -12.06
CA PRO A 16 4.70 -22.93 -13.50
C PRO A 16 4.61 -21.62 -14.28
N GLN A 17 4.05 -20.57 -13.65
CA GLN A 17 3.91 -19.23 -14.21
C GLN A 17 5.24 -18.59 -14.61
N LEU A 18 6.36 -18.99 -14.01
CA LEU A 18 7.68 -18.47 -14.35
C LEU A 18 8.06 -18.79 -15.80
N THR A 19 7.56 -19.89 -16.37
CA THR A 19 7.83 -20.26 -17.76
C THR A 19 7.17 -19.35 -18.79
N ALA A 20 6.17 -18.57 -18.37
CA ALA A 20 5.52 -17.57 -19.22
C ALA A 20 6.27 -16.23 -19.24
N ILE A 21 7.27 -16.04 -18.37
CA ILE A 21 8.10 -14.85 -18.28
C ILE A 21 9.24 -14.98 -19.30
N GLU A 22 9.32 -14.05 -20.25
CA GLU A 22 10.30 -14.10 -21.34
C GLU A 22 11.73 -13.97 -20.80
N GLU A 23 11.92 -13.11 -19.80
CA GLU A 23 13.18 -12.88 -19.09
C GLU A 23 13.68 -14.17 -18.44
N PHE A 24 12.77 -14.94 -17.83
CA PHE A 24 13.09 -16.23 -17.23
C PHE A 24 13.53 -17.26 -18.26
N ARG A 25 12.82 -17.34 -19.39
CA ARG A 25 13.19 -18.24 -20.51
C ARG A 25 14.58 -17.90 -21.05
N LEU A 26 14.87 -16.61 -21.24
CA LEU A 26 16.17 -16.13 -21.70
C LEU A 26 17.30 -16.48 -20.72
N LEU A 27 17.04 -16.37 -19.41
CA LEU A 27 17.97 -16.75 -18.36
C LEU A 27 18.29 -18.25 -18.39
N VAL A 28 17.26 -19.10 -18.41
CA VAL A 28 17.43 -20.57 -18.46
C VAL A 28 18.17 -20.99 -19.72
N ASN A 29 17.82 -20.44 -20.87
CA ASN A 29 18.51 -20.73 -22.13
C ASN A 29 20.00 -20.32 -22.08
N SER A 30 20.31 -19.17 -21.50
CA SER A 30 21.69 -18.68 -21.37
C SER A 30 22.51 -19.57 -20.42
N LEU A 31 21.95 -19.95 -19.26
CA LEU A 31 22.61 -20.85 -18.31
C LEU A 31 22.81 -22.27 -18.89
N THR A 32 21.84 -22.75 -19.68
CA THR A 32 21.93 -24.05 -20.36
C THR A 32 23.00 -24.02 -21.46
N ALA A 33 23.16 -22.90 -22.17
CA ALA A 33 24.21 -22.71 -23.16
C ALA A 33 25.62 -22.72 -22.53
N ILE A 34 25.80 -22.06 -21.38
CA ILE A 34 27.05 -22.10 -20.59
C ILE A 34 27.39 -23.54 -20.19
N ALA A 35 26.39 -24.30 -19.72
CA ALA A 35 26.60 -25.67 -19.27
C ALA A 35 26.96 -26.64 -20.42
N ARG A 36 26.47 -26.39 -21.64
CA ARG A 36 26.73 -27.24 -22.82
C ARG A 36 28.02 -26.88 -23.55
N SER A 37 28.43 -25.61 -23.53
CA SER A 37 29.67 -25.15 -24.14
C SER A 37 30.35 -24.12 -23.22
N PRO A 38 31.22 -24.58 -22.31
CA PRO A 38 31.88 -23.71 -21.34
C PRO A 38 32.74 -22.61 -21.98
N LEU A 39 33.26 -22.85 -23.19
CA LEU A 39 34.04 -21.89 -23.98
C LEU A 39 33.26 -20.64 -24.38
N THR A 40 31.93 -20.70 -24.36
CA THR A 40 31.05 -19.54 -24.62
C THR A 40 30.96 -18.59 -23.42
N ALA A 41 31.27 -19.07 -22.21
CA ALA A 41 31.24 -18.29 -20.97
C ALA A 41 32.43 -17.34 -20.82
N THR A 42 33.43 -17.43 -21.70
CA THR A 42 34.58 -16.52 -21.74
C THR A 42 34.34 -15.26 -22.56
N SER A 43 33.20 -15.13 -23.23
CA SER A 43 32.82 -13.89 -23.93
C SER A 43 32.28 -12.87 -22.93
N PRO A 44 32.94 -11.69 -22.77
CA PRO A 44 32.50 -10.66 -21.84
C PRO A 44 31.07 -10.19 -22.11
N VAL A 45 30.71 -10.08 -23.39
CA VAL A 45 29.39 -9.65 -23.87
C VAL A 45 28.29 -10.63 -23.44
N PHE A 46 28.59 -11.92 -23.46
CA PHE A 46 27.64 -12.96 -23.09
C PHE A 46 27.41 -13.01 -21.57
N LEU A 47 28.48 -12.84 -20.78
CA LEU A 47 28.40 -12.75 -19.32
C LEU A 47 27.61 -11.52 -18.88
N GLU A 48 27.86 -10.36 -19.50
CA GLU A 48 27.15 -9.13 -19.22
C GLU A 48 25.66 -9.25 -19.54
N LYS A 49 25.32 -9.81 -20.71
CA LYS A 49 23.92 -10.06 -21.10
C LYS A 49 23.21 -11.00 -20.12
N THR A 50 23.90 -12.05 -19.67
CA THR A 50 23.35 -13.03 -18.72
C THR A 50 23.18 -12.41 -17.33
N ALA A 51 24.14 -11.61 -16.87
CA ALA A 51 24.07 -10.90 -15.60
C ALA A 51 22.94 -9.86 -15.59
N ASN A 52 22.75 -9.11 -16.69
CA ASN A 52 21.67 -8.15 -16.84
C ASN A 52 20.29 -8.84 -16.87
N ALA A 53 20.17 -9.96 -17.60
CA ALA A 53 18.94 -10.75 -17.61
C ALA A 53 18.60 -11.30 -16.22
N LEU A 54 19.60 -11.79 -15.47
CA LEU A 54 19.42 -12.24 -14.09
C LEU A 54 19.02 -11.09 -13.16
N SER A 55 19.66 -9.93 -13.29
CA SER A 55 19.33 -8.76 -12.48
C SER A 55 17.90 -8.27 -12.72
N ASN A 56 17.44 -8.25 -13.97
CA ASN A 56 16.06 -7.86 -14.29
C ASN A 56 15.06 -8.91 -13.80
N PHE A 57 15.32 -10.18 -14.03
CA PHE A 57 14.47 -11.26 -13.51
C PHE A 57 14.35 -11.22 -11.99
N LEU A 58 15.43 -10.93 -11.26
CA LEU A 58 15.38 -10.76 -9.81
C LEU A 58 14.51 -9.58 -9.36
N LYS A 59 14.40 -8.51 -10.16
CA LYS A 59 13.47 -7.39 -9.88
C LYS A 59 12.02 -7.81 -10.06
N ASP A 60 11.74 -8.64 -11.06
CA ASP A 60 10.37 -9.07 -11.36
C ASP A 60 9.88 -10.17 -10.40
N VAL A 61 10.79 -10.99 -9.87
CA VAL A 61 10.48 -12.11 -8.95
C VAL A 61 10.44 -11.68 -7.50
N ASN A 62 11.16 -10.62 -7.13
CA ASN A 62 11.04 -10.06 -5.79
C ASN A 62 9.78 -9.20 -5.79
N PRO A 63 8.65 -9.65 -5.21
CA PRO A 63 7.48 -8.80 -5.16
C PRO A 63 7.88 -7.51 -4.45
N PRO A 64 7.28 -6.38 -4.86
CA PRO A 64 7.25 -5.16 -4.09
C PRO A 64 7.35 -5.43 -2.59
N SER A 65 8.47 -5.08 -1.95
CA SER A 65 8.56 -5.16 -0.48
C SER A 65 7.36 -4.40 0.11
N GLN A 66 6.86 -4.70 1.31
CA GLN A 66 5.66 -4.02 1.86
C GLN A 66 5.71 -2.47 1.90
N GLU A 67 6.87 -1.87 1.61
CA GLU A 67 7.04 -0.43 1.37
C GLU A 67 6.56 0.05 -0.02
N GLU A 68 6.60 -0.81 -1.03
CA GLU A 68 6.09 -0.53 -2.36
C GLU A 68 4.55 -0.60 -2.34
N GLY A 69 3.93 0.57 -2.41
CA GLY A 69 2.49 0.74 -2.25
C GLY A 69 2.13 1.75 -1.17
N ASN A 70 3.11 2.37 -0.52
CA ASN A 70 2.93 3.49 0.39
C ASN A 70 2.98 4.82 -0.37
N ILE A 71 2.17 5.79 0.06
CA ILE A 71 2.29 7.20 -0.36
C ILE A 71 2.65 8.03 0.85
N ILE A 72 3.77 8.75 0.79
CA ILE A 72 4.19 9.70 1.83
C ILE A 72 4.30 11.08 1.21
N ILE A 73 3.49 12.02 1.68
CA ILE A 73 3.45 13.40 1.18
C ILE A 73 3.36 14.40 2.32
N HIS A 74 3.69 15.67 2.03
CA HIS A 74 3.55 16.75 3.01
C HIS A 74 2.20 17.47 2.91
N TYR A 75 1.63 17.55 1.71
CA TYR A 75 0.45 18.35 1.42
C TYR A 75 -0.21 17.92 0.11
N ALA A 76 -1.54 17.96 0.05
CA ALA A 76 -2.29 17.76 -1.20
C ALA A 76 -3.53 18.68 -1.25
N VAL A 77 -3.89 19.08 -2.46
CA VAL A 77 -5.09 19.89 -2.74
C VAL A 77 -5.77 19.36 -3.98
N SER A 78 -7.10 19.23 -3.95
CA SER A 78 -7.91 18.88 -5.14
C SER A 78 -7.37 17.64 -5.86
N SER A 79 -6.98 16.63 -5.09
CA SER A 79 -6.25 15.46 -5.58
C SER A 79 -6.83 14.17 -5.03
N THR A 80 -6.72 13.10 -5.81
CA THR A 80 -7.05 11.73 -5.39
C THR A 80 -5.77 10.93 -5.24
N LEU A 81 -5.54 10.38 -4.05
CA LEU A 81 -4.38 9.55 -3.74
C LEU A 81 -4.84 8.12 -3.49
N MET A 82 -4.18 7.16 -4.15
CA MET A 82 -4.51 5.74 -4.08
C MET A 82 -3.25 4.94 -3.77
N ALA A 83 -3.24 4.26 -2.63
CA ALA A 83 -2.13 3.47 -2.14
C ALA A 83 -2.60 2.04 -1.87
N ALA A 84 -1.80 1.06 -2.29
CA ALA A 84 -2.10 -0.36 -2.04
C ALA A 84 -1.99 -0.71 -0.55
N ASN A 85 -1.09 -0.03 0.18
CA ASN A 85 -0.87 -0.24 1.60
C ASN A 85 -1.30 0.99 2.41
N GLN A 86 -0.39 1.94 2.72
CA GLN A 86 -0.72 3.11 3.56
C GLN A 86 -0.54 4.46 2.88
N ILE A 87 -1.28 5.47 3.35
CA ILE A 87 -1.06 6.87 3.02
C ILE A 87 -0.66 7.64 4.28
N GLN A 88 0.48 8.32 4.23
CA GLN A 88 0.94 9.20 5.30
C GLN A 88 1.09 10.64 4.81
N VAL A 89 0.43 11.57 5.50
CA VAL A 89 0.49 13.01 5.25
C VAL A 89 1.13 13.69 6.46
N THR A 90 2.41 14.04 6.33
CA THR A 90 3.26 14.50 7.44
C THR A 90 3.24 16.02 7.66
N GLY A 91 2.72 16.78 6.70
CA GLY A 91 2.73 18.24 6.73
C GLY A 91 1.36 18.85 7.04
N LYS A 92 1.03 19.93 6.32
CA LYS A 92 -0.18 20.76 6.59
C LYS A 92 -1.49 19.99 6.49
N GLY A 93 -1.52 18.87 5.75
CA GLY A 93 -2.69 18.03 5.57
C GLY A 93 -3.23 18.03 4.13
N CYS A 94 -4.52 17.79 3.96
CA CYS A 94 -5.17 17.62 2.66
C CYS A 94 -6.46 18.43 2.56
N TYR A 95 -6.66 19.05 1.40
CA TYR A 95 -7.77 19.99 1.15
C TYR A 95 -8.52 19.58 -0.11
N HIS A 96 -9.81 19.26 0.00
CA HIS A 96 -10.62 18.74 -1.11
C HIS A 96 -9.99 17.50 -1.75
N CYS A 97 -9.60 16.52 -0.93
CA CYS A 97 -8.89 15.33 -1.38
C CYS A 97 -9.70 14.05 -1.19
N GLU A 98 -9.38 13.05 -2.00
CA GLU A 98 -9.84 11.68 -1.81
C GLU A 98 -8.65 10.79 -1.50
N LEU A 99 -8.65 10.13 -0.34
CA LEU A 99 -7.58 9.24 0.09
C LEU A 99 -8.11 7.80 0.10
N HIS A 100 -7.47 6.91 -0.65
CA HIS A 100 -7.80 5.49 -0.72
C HIS A 100 -6.58 4.66 -0.34
N ALA A 101 -6.64 3.96 0.79
CA ALA A 101 -5.57 3.09 1.25
C ALA A 101 -6.10 1.68 1.50
N GLY A 102 -5.37 0.66 1.04
CA GLY A 102 -5.71 -0.73 1.32
C GLY A 102 -5.57 -1.11 2.79
N ASN A 103 -4.72 -0.40 3.53
CA ASN A 103 -4.48 -0.61 4.96
C ASN A 103 -4.79 0.68 5.74
N SER A 104 -3.79 1.51 6.08
CA SER A 104 -3.99 2.64 7.00
C SER A 104 -3.86 4.02 6.33
N VAL A 105 -4.47 5.02 6.96
CA VAL A 105 -4.29 6.44 6.58
C VAL A 105 -3.90 7.26 7.80
N ARG A 106 -2.79 7.98 7.71
CA ARG A 106 -2.33 8.90 8.75
C ARG A 106 -2.20 10.31 8.18
N VAL A 107 -2.97 11.25 8.73
CA VAL A 107 -2.87 12.68 8.42
C VAL A 107 -2.50 13.41 9.70
N ASP A 108 -1.25 13.84 9.82
CA ASP A 108 -0.80 14.59 11.01
C ASP A 108 -1.39 16.01 11.06
N GLY A 109 -1.70 16.58 9.89
CA GLY A 109 -2.30 17.90 9.73
C GLY A 109 -3.83 17.91 9.67
N ILE A 110 -4.37 18.85 8.88
CA ILE A 110 -5.80 19.06 8.72
C ILE A 110 -6.30 18.28 7.50
N PHE A 111 -7.33 17.45 7.68
CA PHE A 111 -8.09 16.87 6.57
C PHE A 111 -9.41 17.60 6.39
N ARG A 112 -9.51 18.44 5.37
CA ARG A 112 -10.68 19.30 5.12
C ARG A 112 -11.24 19.05 3.72
N GLY A 113 -12.51 18.64 3.66
CA GLY A 113 -13.23 18.49 2.41
C GLY A 113 -12.78 17.26 1.63
N GLY A 114 -13.75 16.42 1.28
CA GLY A 114 -13.51 15.17 0.58
C GLY A 114 -13.67 13.95 1.48
N LYS A 115 -13.03 12.84 1.10
CA LYS A 115 -13.27 11.52 1.69
C LYS A 115 -12.00 10.74 1.95
N ILE A 116 -11.97 10.00 3.05
CA ILE A 116 -10.96 8.98 3.33
C ILE A 116 -11.62 7.62 3.31
N LEU A 117 -11.02 6.66 2.60
CA LEU A 117 -11.38 5.26 2.57
C LEU A 117 -10.14 4.43 2.92
N ALA A 118 -10.19 3.71 4.04
CA ALA A 118 -9.11 2.86 4.52
C ALA A 118 -9.60 1.41 4.73
N GLY A 119 -8.69 0.45 4.61
CA GLY A 119 -8.94 -0.92 5.04
C GLY A 119 -8.94 -1.03 6.57
N GLY A 120 -7.94 -0.44 7.21
CA GLY A 120 -7.62 -0.50 8.63
C GLY A 120 -7.64 0.87 9.32
N ASP A 121 -6.68 1.13 10.21
CA ASP A 121 -6.72 2.31 11.08
C ASP A 121 -6.58 3.65 10.35
N VAL A 122 -7.29 4.65 10.86
CA VAL A 122 -7.20 6.04 10.39
C VAL A 122 -6.85 6.97 11.55
N TYR A 123 -5.81 7.77 11.36
CA TYR A 123 -5.42 8.84 12.29
C TYR A 123 -5.48 10.21 11.60
N ILE A 124 -6.07 11.20 12.26
CA ILE A 124 -6.23 12.56 11.73
C ILE A 124 -5.95 13.58 12.83
N GLY A 125 -5.03 14.51 12.60
CA GLY A 125 -4.77 15.60 13.54
C GLY A 125 -6.01 16.48 13.73
N THR A 126 -6.57 16.98 12.62
CA THR A 126 -7.81 17.75 12.62
C THR A 126 -8.72 17.32 11.48
N LEU A 127 -9.92 16.85 11.82
CA LEU A 127 -10.90 16.34 10.87
C LEU A 127 -12.00 17.38 10.61
N GLY A 128 -12.15 17.74 9.34
CA GLY A 128 -13.24 18.57 8.85
C GLY A 128 -12.95 20.07 8.89
N ALA A 129 -13.97 20.85 8.53
CA ALA A 129 -14.04 22.29 8.74
C ALA A 129 -15.50 22.74 8.66
N ARG A 130 -15.83 23.86 9.30
CA ARG A 130 -17.17 24.46 9.25
C ARG A 130 -17.61 24.69 7.80
N GLY A 131 -18.80 24.20 7.46
CA GLY A 131 -19.37 24.31 6.12
C GLY A 131 -18.69 23.49 5.02
N THR A 132 -17.74 22.60 5.35
CA THR A 132 -17.06 21.75 4.37
C THR A 132 -17.34 20.27 4.67
N PRO A 133 -18.20 19.58 3.88
CA PRO A 133 -18.50 18.16 4.09
C PRO A 133 -17.23 17.32 4.02
N THR A 134 -17.01 16.55 5.07
CA THR A 134 -15.82 15.69 5.21
C THR A 134 -16.25 14.35 5.75
N SER A 135 -15.81 13.27 5.10
CA SER A 135 -16.14 11.91 5.51
C SER A 135 -14.92 11.01 5.63
N VAL A 136 -14.96 10.11 6.60
CA VAL A 136 -13.93 9.10 6.84
C VAL A 136 -14.62 7.77 6.97
N ALA A 137 -14.21 6.79 6.18
CA ALA A 137 -14.67 5.42 6.33
C ALA A 137 -13.49 4.47 6.44
N THR A 138 -13.63 3.51 7.35
CA THR A 138 -12.77 2.33 7.39
C THR A 138 -13.58 1.05 7.35
N THR A 139 -12.99 -0.01 6.81
CA THR A 139 -13.61 -1.35 6.78
C THR A 139 -13.48 -2.03 8.14
N GLU A 140 -12.29 -1.96 8.73
CA GLU A 140 -11.92 -2.53 10.02
C GLU A 140 -10.97 -1.58 10.79
N GLY A 141 -10.83 -1.79 12.09
CA GLY A 141 -9.96 -0.98 12.93
C GLY A 141 -10.64 0.25 13.55
N SER A 142 -9.84 1.28 13.79
CA SER A 142 -10.20 2.46 14.58
C SER A 142 -10.05 3.75 13.78
N ILE A 143 -10.84 4.75 14.14
CA ILE A 143 -10.71 6.11 13.62
C ILE A 143 -10.41 7.03 14.78
N THR A 144 -9.24 7.65 14.72
CA THR A 144 -8.72 8.49 15.77
C THR A 144 -8.53 9.92 15.27
N ALA A 145 -9.05 10.89 16.00
CA ALA A 145 -8.96 12.28 15.63
C ALA A 145 -8.59 13.18 16.81
N GLY A 146 -7.60 14.05 16.60
CA GLY A 146 -7.17 15.03 17.60
C GLY A 146 -8.21 16.13 17.82
N TYR A 147 -8.81 16.63 16.74
CA TYR A 147 -9.94 17.56 16.75
C TYR A 147 -10.90 17.17 15.63
N VAL A 148 -12.21 17.23 15.87
CA VAL A 148 -13.26 16.94 14.89
C VAL A 148 -14.24 18.10 14.86
N PHE A 149 -14.47 18.65 13.67
CA PHE A 149 -15.51 19.66 13.46
C PHE A 149 -16.91 19.02 13.36
N GLU A 150 -17.91 19.77 13.81
CA GLU A 150 -19.32 19.45 13.60
C GLU A 150 -19.62 19.13 12.13
N GLY A 151 -20.54 18.19 11.91
CA GLY A 151 -20.94 17.75 10.58
C GLY A 151 -20.02 16.71 9.93
N SER A 152 -18.84 16.42 10.51
CA SER A 152 -17.97 15.34 10.05
C SER A 152 -18.68 13.99 10.15
N LEU A 153 -18.59 13.19 9.09
CA LEU A 153 -19.22 11.87 9.01
C LEU A 153 -18.15 10.78 9.10
N ILE A 154 -18.32 9.87 10.06
CA ILE A 154 -17.44 8.72 10.25
C ILE A 154 -18.22 7.44 9.95
N ARG A 155 -17.57 6.47 9.31
CA ARG A 155 -18.11 5.13 9.07
C ARG A 155 -17.09 4.06 9.42
N ILE A 156 -17.51 3.03 10.15
CA ILE A 156 -16.72 1.85 10.46
C ILE A 156 -17.54 0.63 10.05
N GLY A 157 -17.10 -0.06 9.01
CA GLY A 157 -17.88 -1.10 8.34
C GLY A 157 -19.24 -0.57 7.87
N LYS A 158 -20.33 -1.14 8.42
CA LYS A 158 -21.72 -0.76 8.09
C LYS A 158 -22.30 0.36 8.96
N PHE A 159 -21.58 0.78 10.01
CA PHE A 159 -22.08 1.74 10.99
C PHE A 159 -21.56 3.12 10.69
N SER A 160 -22.40 4.14 10.88
CA SER A 160 -22.04 5.54 10.66
C SER A 160 -22.36 6.40 11.86
N TYR A 161 -21.48 7.36 12.14
CA TYR A 161 -21.62 8.34 13.21
C TYR A 161 -21.36 9.73 12.65
N LYS A 162 -22.27 10.68 12.91
CA LYS A 162 -22.10 12.08 12.53
C LYS A 162 -21.88 12.91 13.78
N PHE A 163 -20.87 13.76 13.75
CA PHE A 163 -20.61 14.69 14.84
C PHE A 163 -21.62 15.83 14.82
N GLU A 164 -22.32 16.04 15.92
CA GLU A 164 -23.28 17.16 16.08
C GLU A 164 -22.65 18.42 16.64
N LYS A 165 -21.46 18.29 17.24
CA LYS A 165 -20.68 19.38 17.81
C LYS A 165 -19.20 19.11 17.59
N ASP A 166 -18.39 20.15 17.77
CA ASP A 166 -16.95 20.02 17.79
C ASP A 166 -16.51 19.16 18.98
N GLU A 167 -15.59 18.22 18.75
CA GLU A 167 -15.05 17.32 19.78
C GLU A 167 -13.54 17.13 19.62
N GLU A 168 -12.86 16.85 20.72
CA GLU A 168 -11.41 16.67 20.76
C GLU A 168 -11.03 15.29 21.25
N LYS A 169 -9.88 14.80 20.77
CA LYS A 169 -9.21 13.60 21.28
C LYS A 169 -10.10 12.35 21.27
N VAL A 170 -10.84 12.17 20.18
CA VAL A 170 -11.81 11.09 20.04
C VAL A 170 -11.18 9.87 19.38
N VAL A 171 -11.57 8.71 19.88
CA VAL A 171 -11.28 7.41 19.27
C VAL A 171 -12.61 6.71 19.04
N LEU A 172 -12.86 6.31 17.80
CA LEU A 172 -14.06 5.56 17.42
C LEU A 172 -13.64 4.15 17.03
N THR A 173 -14.26 3.16 17.66
CA THR A 173 -14.07 1.74 17.39
C THR A 173 -15.41 1.05 17.20
N LEU A 174 -15.41 -0.10 16.55
CA LEU A 174 -16.60 -0.95 16.51
C LEU A 174 -16.69 -1.77 17.79
N ASP A 175 -17.82 -1.72 18.48
CA ASP A 175 -18.11 -2.64 19.58
C ASP A 175 -18.56 -3.99 19.00
N PRO A 176 -17.77 -5.07 19.19
CA PRO A 176 -18.11 -6.39 18.66
C PRO A 176 -19.35 -7.01 19.32
N THR A 177 -19.74 -6.54 20.51
CA THR A 177 -20.85 -7.09 21.29
C THR A 177 -22.15 -6.37 20.96
N GLU A 178 -22.09 -5.05 20.89
CA GLU A 178 -23.28 -4.21 20.72
C GLU A 178 -23.56 -3.81 19.27
N ASN A 179 -22.70 -4.19 18.32
CA ASN A 179 -22.86 -3.84 16.90
C ASN A 179 -23.11 -2.32 16.73
N ARG A 180 -22.31 -1.50 17.41
CA ARG A 180 -22.39 -0.04 17.36
C ARG A 180 -21.01 0.57 17.37
N ILE A 181 -20.90 1.82 16.94
CA ILE A 181 -19.67 2.58 17.13
C ILE A 181 -19.57 2.97 18.60
N ASN A 182 -18.50 2.52 19.26
CA ASN A 182 -18.09 3.01 20.57
C ASN A 182 -17.19 4.22 20.37
N LYS A 183 -17.42 5.29 21.15
CA LYS A 183 -16.63 6.52 21.12
C LYS A 183 -16.01 6.76 22.47
N THR A 184 -14.69 6.80 22.52
CA THR A 184 -13.88 7.06 23.73
C THR A 184 -13.01 8.30 23.54
N TYR A 185 -12.39 8.74 24.62
CA TYR A 185 -11.49 9.89 24.65
C TYR A 185 -10.15 9.49 25.28
N TRP A 186 -9.04 10.08 24.83
CA TRP A 186 -7.70 9.83 25.38
C TRP A 186 -7.04 11.06 26.03
#